data_AF-A0A8J7QFL6-F1
#
_entry.id   AF-A0A8J7QFL6-F1
#
_cell.length_a   1.000
_cell.length_b   1.000
_cell.length_c   1.000
_cell.angle_alpha   90.00
_cell.angle_beta   90.00
_cell.angle_gamma   90.00
#
_symmetry.space_group_name_H-M   'P 1'
#
loop_
_entity.id
_entity.type
_entity.pdbx_description
1 polymer ?
#
loop_
_entity_poly.entity_id
_entity_poly.type
_entity_poly.pdbx_seq_one_letter_code
_entity_poly.pdbx_strand_id
1 'polypeptide(L)'
;MSTQVLRGKIEPLALIEVFAYLGRHQETGILNVTCDEIKKSVIVHRGFIIFARSNQTQDRLGDVLLAGGMINQQQYDEATHLIYEKGYRHGRALVEIGAISPKLLWEAIQNQIHTIVRSLVPLEHGSFEFIRQQIKHKESITLQLSISEMVIDLIRGYPQREEFAAYFKNRDLCYQANEAERDGLSALEPYEQYIFNFLDGETPLQQLCALSDIGEEESLRVVYLLHCLGLIEPVALEEVPPLEVVPEPEPVVEPAAPPPPGHNIHPVIVRYCDIYRYIQQYLSERVGAMGTQLLRKYFEETARNYPAVYEGIDLSADGAPQPFALQERLSEMEGAEAQRVLAMEEALDEYLFAGILAVKKMLGAEHEGEVLRHIEQLA
;
A
#
# COMPACT_ATOMS: atom_id res chain seq x y z
N MET A 1 -3.43 -15.87 -20.27
CA MET A 1 -3.60 -14.87 -19.20
C MET A 1 -2.74 -13.69 -19.54
N SER A 2 -3.35 -12.53 -19.74
CA SER A 2 -2.64 -11.30 -20.11
C SER A 2 -1.85 -10.83 -18.90
N THR A 3 -0.52 -10.88 -18.98
CA THR A 3 0.36 -10.29 -17.97
C THR A 3 0.04 -8.80 -17.89
N GLN A 4 -0.53 -8.34 -16.77
CA GLN A 4 -0.73 -6.92 -16.56
C GLN A 4 0.63 -6.27 -16.33
N VAL A 5 0.97 -5.35 -17.22
CA VAL A 5 2.24 -4.65 -17.23
C VAL A 5 1.98 -3.18 -16.89
N LEU A 6 2.64 -2.68 -15.85
CA LEU A 6 2.72 -1.24 -15.58
C LEU A 6 4.00 -0.73 -16.23
N ARG A 7 3.91 0.27 -17.10
CA ARG A 7 5.08 0.82 -17.82
C ARG A 7 5.00 2.32 -17.93
N GLY A 8 6.15 2.98 -17.95
CA GLY A 8 6.24 4.43 -18.06
C GLY A 8 7.64 4.89 -18.44
N LYS A 9 7.77 6.21 -18.61
CA LYS A 9 9.06 6.87 -18.73
C LYS A 9 9.61 7.20 -17.35
N ILE A 10 10.93 7.33 -17.26
CA ILE A 10 11.55 7.88 -16.07
C ILE A 10 11.47 9.40 -16.18
N GLU A 11 10.81 9.99 -15.21
CA GLU A 11 10.68 11.42 -14.94
C GLU A 11 11.02 11.65 -13.45
N PRO A 12 11.26 12.89 -13.00
CA PRO A 12 11.52 13.16 -11.59
C PRO A 12 10.46 12.51 -10.70
N LEU A 13 10.89 11.91 -9.59
CA LEU A 13 10.06 11.23 -8.60
C LEU A 13 9.28 9.97 -9.08
N ALA A 14 9.13 9.74 -10.39
CA ALA A 14 8.29 8.67 -10.94
C ALA A 14 8.63 7.26 -10.41
N LEU A 15 9.92 6.94 -10.26
CA LEU A 15 10.33 5.65 -9.72
C LEU A 15 10.03 5.51 -8.22
N ILE A 16 10.04 6.61 -7.47
CA ILE A 16 9.63 6.62 -6.06
C ILE A 16 8.12 6.34 -5.97
N GLU A 17 7.30 6.97 -6.81
CA GLU A 17 5.86 6.71 -6.89
C GLU A 17 5.56 5.26 -7.27
N VAL A 18 6.32 4.70 -8.22
CA VAL A 18 6.22 3.29 -8.58
C VAL A 18 6.53 2.42 -7.36
N PHE A 19 7.63 2.66 -6.64
CA PHE A 19 7.92 1.90 -5.43
C PHE A 19 6.80 2.06 -4.38
N ALA A 20 6.35 3.28 -4.11
CA ALA A 20 5.25 3.55 -3.19
C ALA A 20 4.00 2.74 -3.55
N TYR A 21 3.61 2.74 -4.83
CA TYR A 21 2.51 1.92 -5.35
C TYR A 21 2.76 0.42 -5.12
N LEU A 22 3.93 -0.10 -5.47
CA LEU A 22 4.26 -1.52 -5.33
C LEU A 22 4.25 -1.97 -3.85
N GLY A 23 4.66 -1.09 -2.93
CA GLY A 23 4.63 -1.33 -1.49
C GLY A 23 3.20 -1.37 -0.96
N ARG A 24 2.43 -0.31 -1.19
CA ARG A 24 1.05 -0.17 -0.68
C ARG A 24 0.12 -1.25 -1.19
N HIS A 25 0.21 -1.59 -2.47
CA HIS A 25 -0.63 -2.63 -3.07
C HIS A 25 -0.07 -4.05 -2.90
N GLN A 26 0.97 -4.24 -2.10
CA GLN A 26 1.62 -5.52 -1.84
C GLN A 26 1.90 -6.31 -3.13
N GLU A 27 2.39 -5.61 -4.16
CA GLU A 27 2.53 -6.16 -5.49
C GLU A 27 3.57 -7.28 -5.53
N THR A 28 3.48 -8.15 -6.54
CA THR A 28 4.44 -9.25 -6.75
C THR A 28 4.83 -9.32 -8.23
N GLY A 29 6.12 -9.21 -8.51
CA GLY A 29 6.62 -9.16 -9.88
C GLY A 29 8.07 -8.70 -9.99
N ILE A 30 8.43 -8.25 -11.20
CA ILE A 30 9.77 -7.72 -11.49
C ILE A 30 9.63 -6.34 -12.11
N LEU A 31 10.24 -5.34 -11.46
CA LEU A 31 10.43 -4.00 -11.98
C LEU A 31 11.73 -3.96 -12.78
N ASN A 32 11.64 -3.80 -14.09
CA ASN A 32 12.78 -3.56 -14.97
C ASN A 32 12.91 -2.06 -15.24
N VAL A 33 14.13 -1.55 -15.15
CA VAL A 33 14.46 -0.15 -15.43
C VAL A 33 15.58 -0.11 -16.46
N THR A 34 15.38 0.69 -17.51
CA THR A 34 16.35 0.87 -18.60
C THR A 34 16.57 2.36 -18.85
N CYS A 35 17.82 2.80 -18.79
CA CYS A 35 18.27 4.15 -19.11
C CYS A 35 19.56 4.02 -19.93
N ASP A 36 19.50 4.29 -21.24
CA ASP A 36 20.59 4.02 -22.18
C ASP A 36 21.17 2.60 -22.06
N GLU A 37 22.43 2.49 -21.63
CA GLU A 37 23.12 1.22 -21.38
C GLU A 37 22.86 0.65 -19.99
N ILE A 38 22.29 1.43 -19.07
CA ILE A 38 21.97 1.01 -17.70
C ILE A 38 20.72 0.13 -17.73
N LYS A 39 20.83 -1.09 -17.18
CA LYS A 39 19.73 -2.04 -17.02
C LYS A 39 19.73 -2.59 -15.61
N LYS A 40 18.64 -2.35 -14.90
CA LYS A 40 18.45 -2.85 -13.53
C LYS A 40 17.10 -3.55 -13.40
N SER A 41 17.03 -4.52 -12.51
CA SER A 41 15.79 -5.23 -12.22
C SER A 41 15.62 -5.41 -10.71
N VAL A 42 14.46 -5.07 -10.18
CA VAL A 42 14.10 -5.26 -8.77
C VAL A 42 12.98 -6.29 -8.69
N ILE A 43 13.21 -7.34 -7.90
CA ILE A 43 12.23 -8.42 -7.70
C ILE A 43 11.46 -8.11 -6.42
N VAL A 44 10.14 -8.00 -6.57
CA VAL A 44 9.22 -7.64 -5.50
C VAL A 44 8.29 -8.81 -5.21
N HIS A 45 8.04 -9.07 -3.92
CA HIS A 45 7.10 -10.07 -3.46
C HIS A 45 6.33 -9.54 -2.27
N ARG A 46 5.01 -9.38 -2.43
CA ARG A 46 4.07 -8.90 -1.40
C ARG A 46 4.51 -7.58 -0.76
N GLY A 47 4.94 -6.62 -1.58
CA GLY A 47 5.42 -5.31 -1.07
C GLY A 47 6.83 -5.32 -0.47
N PHE A 48 7.57 -6.44 -0.57
CA PHE A 48 8.97 -6.52 -0.15
C PHE A 48 9.92 -6.66 -1.34
N ILE A 49 11.04 -5.95 -1.30
CA ILE A 49 12.17 -6.21 -2.20
C ILE A 49 12.90 -7.43 -1.69
N ILE A 50 12.93 -8.48 -2.52
CA ILE A 50 13.60 -9.74 -2.20
C ILE A 50 14.91 -9.91 -2.95
N PHE A 51 15.11 -9.18 -4.06
CA PHE A 51 16.36 -9.17 -4.79
C PHE A 51 16.46 -7.97 -5.74
N ALA A 52 17.69 -7.58 -6.11
CA ALA A 52 17.94 -6.63 -7.17
C ALA A 52 19.13 -7.06 -8.03
N ARG A 53 19.12 -6.66 -9.31
CA ARG A 53 20.22 -6.87 -10.26
C ARG A 53 20.52 -5.59 -10.99
N SER A 54 21.78 -5.43 -11.35
CA SER A 54 22.26 -4.32 -12.17
C SER A 54 23.35 -4.84 -13.10
N ASN A 55 23.45 -4.24 -14.29
CA ASN A 55 24.55 -4.48 -15.21
C ASN A 55 25.76 -3.57 -14.98
N GLN A 56 25.65 -2.60 -14.07
CA GLN A 56 26.74 -1.68 -13.71
C GLN A 56 27.77 -2.39 -12.82
N THR A 57 29.06 -2.16 -13.07
CA THR A 57 30.15 -2.81 -12.32
C THR A 57 30.19 -2.34 -10.87
N GLN A 58 30.01 -1.05 -10.62
CA GLN A 58 29.97 -0.47 -9.27
C GLN A 58 28.88 -1.03 -8.36
N ASP A 59 27.82 -1.61 -8.95
CA ASP A 59 26.70 -2.18 -8.19
C ASP A 59 26.95 -3.65 -7.81
N ARG A 60 28.05 -4.26 -8.28
CA ARG A 60 28.38 -5.66 -7.97
C ARG A 60 28.85 -5.79 -6.52
N LEU A 61 28.49 -6.90 -5.88
CA LEU A 61 28.78 -7.14 -4.47
C LEU A 61 30.27 -6.98 -4.11
N GLY A 62 31.17 -7.51 -4.94
CA GLY A 62 32.61 -7.37 -4.72
C GLY A 62 33.07 -5.92 -4.78
N ASP A 63 32.56 -5.15 -5.76
CA ASP A 63 32.91 -3.74 -5.96
C ASP A 63 32.39 -2.88 -4.79
N VAL A 64 31.17 -3.15 -4.31
CA VAL A 64 30.60 -2.52 -3.11
C VAL A 64 31.43 -2.83 -1.87
N LEU A 65 31.83 -4.09 -1.68
CA LEU A 65 32.66 -4.49 -0.53
C LEU A 65 34.06 -3.89 -0.58
N LEU A 66 34.67 -3.81 -1.77
CA LEU A 66 35.99 -3.22 -1.98
C LEU A 66 35.96 -1.71 -1.73
N ALA A 67 34.98 -1.00 -2.30
CA ALA A 67 34.78 0.44 -2.09
C ALA A 67 34.51 0.78 -0.61
N GLY A 68 33.79 -0.09 0.09
CA GLY A 68 33.55 0.04 1.53
C GLY A 68 34.73 -0.37 2.43
N GLY A 69 35.84 -0.84 1.85
CA GLY A 69 37.02 -1.29 2.61
C GLY A 69 36.83 -2.59 3.39
N MET A 70 35.74 -3.33 3.13
CA MET A 70 35.43 -4.61 3.78
C MET A 70 36.30 -5.76 3.25
N ILE A 71 36.76 -5.63 2.01
CA ILE A 71 37.76 -6.50 1.40
C ILE A 71 38.85 -5.65 0.78
N ASN A 72 40.05 -6.21 0.61
CA ASN A 72 41.13 -5.56 -0.10
C ASN A 72 41.22 -6.02 -1.57
N GLN A 73 42.05 -5.36 -2.38
CA GLN A 73 42.22 -5.68 -3.79
C GLN A 73 42.67 -7.13 -4.02
N GLN A 74 43.58 -7.65 -3.18
CA GLN A 74 44.05 -9.02 -3.29
C GLN A 74 42.90 -10.03 -3.12
N GLN A 75 42.05 -9.85 -2.10
CA GLN A 75 40.89 -10.70 -1.85
C GLN A 75 39.86 -10.61 -2.98
N TYR A 76 39.67 -9.42 -3.56
CA TYR A 76 38.81 -9.22 -4.73
C TYR A 76 39.32 -10.01 -5.94
N ASP A 77 40.62 -9.95 -6.21
CA ASP A 77 41.24 -10.63 -7.34
C ASP A 77 41.21 -12.16 -7.16
N GLU A 78 41.49 -12.65 -5.94
CA GLU A 78 41.39 -14.08 -5.58
C GLU A 78 39.95 -14.61 -5.74
N ALA A 79 38.95 -13.86 -5.27
CA ALA A 79 37.55 -14.23 -5.44
C ALA A 79 37.14 -14.24 -6.91
N THR A 80 37.61 -13.26 -7.70
CA THR A 80 37.39 -13.20 -9.14
C THR A 80 37.96 -14.42 -9.86
N HIS A 81 39.13 -14.90 -9.44
CA HIS A 81 39.73 -16.12 -9.99
C HIS A 81 38.84 -17.35 -9.78
N LEU A 82 38.24 -17.50 -8.58
CA LEU A 82 37.31 -18.59 -8.29
C LEU A 82 35.98 -18.50 -9.08
N ILE A 83 35.52 -17.29 -9.41
CA ILE A 83 34.36 -17.10 -10.28
C ILE A 83 34.64 -17.71 -11.66
N TYR A 84 35.82 -17.42 -12.24
CA TYR A 84 36.19 -17.96 -13.55
C TYR A 84 36.47 -19.47 -13.51
N GLU A 85 37.14 -19.95 -12.47
CA GLU A 85 37.54 -21.37 -12.37
C GLU A 85 36.35 -22.29 -12.04
N LYS A 86 35.51 -21.90 -11.07
CA LYS A 86 34.46 -22.77 -10.51
C LYS A 86 33.03 -22.33 -10.85
N GLY A 87 32.85 -21.20 -11.54
CA GLY A 87 31.52 -20.64 -11.83
C GLY A 87 30.77 -20.16 -10.59
N TYR A 88 31.49 -19.83 -9.51
CA TYR A 88 30.87 -19.36 -8.27
C TYR A 88 30.26 -17.97 -8.43
N ARG A 89 29.22 -17.67 -7.65
CA ARG A 89 28.77 -16.28 -7.46
C ARG A 89 29.80 -15.55 -6.60
N HIS A 90 30.01 -14.27 -6.85
CA HIS A 90 31.05 -13.46 -6.19
C HIS A 90 31.02 -13.60 -4.65
N GLY A 91 29.84 -13.51 -4.02
CA GLY A 91 29.70 -13.68 -2.58
C GLY A 91 30.11 -15.06 -2.06
N ARG A 92 29.83 -16.14 -2.80
CA ARG A 92 30.28 -17.50 -2.46
C ARG A 92 31.80 -17.60 -2.56
N ALA A 93 32.39 -17.02 -3.60
CA ALA A 93 33.85 -16.99 -3.76
C ALA A 93 34.54 -16.28 -2.59
N LEU A 94 34.00 -15.14 -2.13
CA LEU A 94 34.53 -14.39 -0.99
C LEU A 94 34.42 -15.15 0.34
N VAL A 95 33.36 -15.95 0.52
CA VAL A 95 33.23 -16.84 1.69
C VAL A 95 34.22 -18.00 1.61
N GLU A 96 34.40 -18.60 0.42
CA GLU A 96 35.31 -19.73 0.21
C GLU A 96 36.77 -19.38 0.55
N ILE A 97 37.23 -18.19 0.17
CA ILE A 97 38.59 -17.70 0.49
C ILE A 97 38.71 -17.15 1.92
N GLY A 98 37.62 -17.15 2.70
CA GLY A 98 37.61 -16.63 4.06
C GLY A 98 37.69 -15.09 4.17
N ALA A 99 37.47 -14.36 3.07
CA ALA A 99 37.50 -12.90 3.07
C ALA A 99 36.30 -12.30 3.83
N ILE A 100 35.14 -12.97 3.78
CA ILE A 100 33.93 -12.57 4.52
C ILE A 100 33.26 -13.78 5.17
N SER A 101 32.56 -13.55 6.27
CA SER A 101 31.71 -14.58 6.90
C SER A 101 30.35 -14.70 6.18
N PRO A 102 29.62 -15.82 6.32
CA PRO A 102 28.25 -15.93 5.81
C PRO A 102 27.30 -14.85 6.36
N LYS A 103 27.50 -14.43 7.62
CA LYS A 103 26.75 -13.33 8.23
C LYS A 103 27.06 -11.99 7.54
N LEU A 104 28.33 -11.69 7.31
CA LEU A 104 28.72 -10.46 6.61
C LEU A 104 28.24 -10.46 5.15
N LEU A 105 28.26 -11.63 4.50
CA LEU A 105 27.68 -11.79 3.15
C LEU A 105 26.20 -11.41 3.14
N TRP A 106 25.44 -11.78 4.18
CA TRP A 106 24.03 -11.42 4.31
C TRP A 106 23.82 -9.90 4.35
N GLU A 107 24.52 -9.22 5.27
CA GLU A 107 24.47 -7.75 5.42
C GLU A 107 24.92 -7.05 4.13
N ALA A 108 25.97 -7.56 3.48
CA ALA A 108 26.48 -7.03 2.23
C ALA A 108 25.46 -7.14 1.07
N ILE A 109 24.70 -8.24 1.00
CA ILE A 109 23.64 -8.39 0.00
C ILE A 109 22.50 -7.40 0.26
N GLN A 110 22.09 -7.18 1.51
CA GLN A 110 21.08 -6.18 1.85
C GLN A 110 21.54 -4.78 1.42
N ASN A 111 22.78 -4.41 1.78
CA ASN A 111 23.37 -3.13 1.39
C ASN A 111 23.48 -2.98 -0.12
N GLN A 112 23.89 -4.02 -0.85
CA GLN A 112 23.95 -4.01 -2.30
C GLN A 112 22.57 -3.74 -2.93
N ILE A 113 21.51 -4.36 -2.40
CA ILE A 113 20.14 -4.11 -2.87
C ILE A 113 19.73 -2.66 -2.61
N HIS A 114 19.99 -2.12 -1.42
CA HIS A 114 19.77 -0.70 -1.11
C HIS A 114 20.51 0.22 -2.09
N THR A 115 21.80 -0.04 -2.36
CA THR A 115 22.60 0.74 -3.30
C THR A 115 22.01 0.69 -4.71
N ILE A 116 21.62 -0.50 -5.18
CA ILE A 116 21.01 -0.66 -6.51
C ILE A 116 19.70 0.14 -6.58
N VAL A 117 18.82 0.05 -5.59
CA VAL A 117 17.54 0.78 -5.60
C VAL A 117 17.76 2.29 -5.53
N ARG A 118 18.63 2.78 -4.63
CA ARG A 118 18.97 4.21 -4.51
C ARG A 118 19.55 4.79 -5.80
N SER A 119 20.38 4.01 -6.49
CA SER A 119 20.97 4.44 -7.77
C SER A 119 19.99 4.49 -8.94
N LEU A 120 18.73 4.07 -8.76
CA LEU A 120 17.66 4.29 -9.75
C LEU A 120 17.10 5.71 -9.70
N VAL A 121 17.10 6.32 -8.51
CA VAL A 121 16.51 7.64 -8.26
C VAL A 121 17.15 8.78 -9.07
N PRO A 122 18.48 8.88 -9.23
CA PRO A 122 19.09 9.98 -9.99
C PRO A 122 19.01 9.80 -11.51
N LEU A 123 18.30 8.78 -12.03
CA LEU A 123 18.13 8.61 -13.47
C LEU A 123 17.15 9.68 -13.98
N GLU A 124 17.59 10.54 -14.89
CA GLU A 124 16.79 11.66 -15.42
C GLU A 124 15.92 11.27 -16.62
N HIS A 125 16.24 10.15 -17.27
CA HIS A 125 15.53 9.66 -18.46
C HIS A 125 15.57 8.13 -18.54
N GLY A 126 14.73 7.57 -19.41
CA GLY A 126 14.65 6.14 -19.65
C GLY A 126 13.22 5.63 -19.55
N SER A 127 13.08 4.35 -19.24
CA SER A 127 11.80 3.69 -19.09
C SER A 127 11.83 2.63 -18.01
N PHE A 128 10.66 2.38 -17.43
CA PHE A 128 10.45 1.27 -16.52
C PHE A 128 9.29 0.39 -16.97
N GLU A 129 9.35 -0.87 -16.58
CA GLU A 129 8.32 -1.87 -16.82
C GLU A 129 8.23 -2.79 -15.61
N PHE A 130 7.08 -2.79 -14.92
CA PHE A 130 6.75 -3.76 -13.90
C PHE A 130 5.88 -4.87 -14.48
N ILE A 131 6.43 -6.08 -14.45
CA ILE A 131 5.79 -7.29 -14.94
C ILE A 131 5.24 -8.06 -13.73
N ARG A 132 3.91 -8.06 -13.56
CA ARG A 132 3.24 -8.87 -12.54
C ARG A 132 3.41 -10.34 -12.87
N GLN A 133 4.10 -11.07 -12.00
CA GLN A 133 4.30 -12.50 -12.18
C GLN A 133 4.60 -13.19 -10.86
N GLN A 134 4.22 -14.47 -10.79
CA GLN A 134 4.59 -15.31 -9.66
C GLN A 134 6.09 -15.54 -9.62
N ILE A 135 6.70 -15.28 -8.46
CA ILE A 135 8.12 -15.52 -8.24
C ILE A 135 8.29 -16.96 -7.77
N LYS A 136 8.91 -17.82 -8.60
CA LYS A 136 9.22 -19.20 -8.21
C LYS A 136 10.45 -19.23 -7.31
N HIS A 137 10.26 -19.60 -6.05
CA HIS A 137 11.35 -19.71 -5.08
C HIS A 137 12.11 -21.03 -5.25
N LYS A 138 13.43 -20.97 -5.46
CA LYS A 138 14.31 -22.14 -5.40
C LYS A 138 15.17 -22.19 -4.13
N GLU A 139 15.29 -21.07 -3.43
CA GLU A 139 16.07 -20.95 -2.20
C GLU A 139 15.25 -20.05 -1.25
N SER A 140 15.25 -20.40 0.04
CA SER A 140 14.46 -19.77 1.10
C SER A 140 14.54 -18.24 1.04
N ILE A 141 13.39 -17.57 0.86
CA ILE A 141 13.28 -16.12 1.00
C ILE A 141 13.55 -15.81 2.47
N THR A 142 14.76 -15.39 2.79
CA THR A 142 15.08 -14.90 4.13
C THR A 142 15.31 -13.38 4.10
N LEU A 143 15.48 -12.78 2.90
CA LEU A 143 15.79 -11.37 2.71
C LEU A 143 14.54 -10.64 2.24
N GLN A 144 13.97 -9.82 3.11
CA GLN A 144 12.81 -8.99 2.83
C GLN A 144 13.15 -7.57 3.28
N LEU A 145 13.28 -6.67 2.32
CA LEU A 145 13.38 -5.23 2.59
C LEU A 145 12.01 -4.62 2.32
N SER A 146 11.45 -3.94 3.33
CA SER A 146 10.18 -3.23 3.19
C SER A 146 10.31 -2.15 2.11
N ILE A 147 9.39 -2.14 1.15
CA ILE A 147 9.36 -1.07 0.15
C ILE A 147 8.99 0.25 0.79
N SER A 148 8.12 0.28 1.79
CA SER A 148 7.74 1.52 2.48
C SER A 148 8.95 2.16 3.18
N GLU A 149 9.77 1.37 3.87
CA GLU A 149 11.03 1.85 4.46
C GLU A 149 12.02 2.33 3.40
N MET A 150 12.10 1.63 2.26
CA MET A 150 12.91 2.08 1.13
C MET A 150 12.41 3.43 0.60
N VAL A 151 11.11 3.63 0.44
CA VAL A 151 10.53 4.90 -0.03
C VAL A 151 10.87 6.05 0.91
N ILE A 152 10.77 5.84 2.23
CA ILE A 152 11.21 6.81 3.24
C ILE A 152 12.67 7.20 3.03
N ASP A 153 13.56 6.21 2.92
CA ASP A 153 14.99 6.41 2.66
C ASP A 153 15.25 7.20 1.37
N LEU A 154 14.54 6.86 0.28
CA LEU A 154 14.70 7.52 -1.02
C LEU A 154 14.28 8.98 -0.96
N ILE A 155 13.15 9.30 -0.32
CA ILE A 155 12.62 10.66 -0.24
C ILE A 155 13.48 11.53 0.68
N ARG A 156 13.88 11.02 1.85
CA ARG A 156 14.77 11.76 2.78
C ARG A 156 16.10 12.10 2.11
N GLY A 157 16.67 11.16 1.35
CA GLY A 157 17.93 11.31 0.63
C GLY A 157 17.86 12.00 -0.74
N TYR A 158 16.68 12.41 -1.21
CA TYR A 158 16.52 12.99 -2.55
C TYR A 158 17.15 14.40 -2.65
N PRO A 159 18.12 14.64 -3.55
CA PRO A 159 18.91 15.88 -3.49
C PRO A 159 18.17 17.12 -4.01
N GLN A 160 17.34 17.00 -5.05
CA GLN A 160 16.65 18.14 -5.68
C GLN A 160 15.31 18.41 -4.99
N ARG A 161 15.32 19.28 -3.97
CA ARG A 161 14.12 19.57 -3.18
C ARG A 161 13.05 20.32 -3.97
N GLU A 162 13.46 21.06 -4.99
CA GLU A 162 12.60 21.77 -5.93
C GLU A 162 11.62 20.86 -6.70
N GLU A 163 11.96 19.57 -6.86
CA GLU A 163 11.08 18.60 -7.54
C GLU A 163 9.80 18.32 -6.73
N PHE A 164 9.87 18.37 -5.39
CA PHE A 164 8.68 18.23 -4.55
C PHE A 164 7.73 19.43 -4.71
N ALA A 165 8.29 20.63 -4.88
CA ALA A 165 7.51 21.82 -5.20
C ALA A 165 6.88 21.75 -6.60
N ALA A 166 7.60 21.19 -7.57
CA ALA A 166 7.09 20.98 -8.93
C ALA A 166 5.98 19.91 -8.99
N TYR A 167 6.00 18.94 -8.09
CA TYR A 167 4.96 17.92 -7.94
C TYR A 167 3.62 18.54 -7.48
N PHE A 168 3.65 19.36 -6.41
CA PHE A 168 2.47 20.04 -5.88
C PHE A 168 2.19 21.38 -6.57
N LYS A 169 1.84 21.35 -7.86
CA LYS A 169 1.55 22.57 -8.66
C LYS A 169 0.35 23.34 -8.12
N ASN A 170 -0.71 22.63 -7.72
CA ASN A 170 -1.88 23.23 -7.10
C ASN A 170 -1.72 23.21 -5.57
N ARG A 171 -1.42 24.38 -5.01
CA ARG A 171 -1.18 24.58 -3.58
C ARG A 171 -2.43 25.00 -2.82
N ASP A 172 -3.53 25.17 -3.53
CA ASP A 172 -4.84 25.47 -2.95
C ASP A 172 -5.53 24.20 -2.45
N LEU A 173 -5.01 23.02 -2.82
CA LEU A 173 -5.49 21.73 -2.32
C LEU A 173 -5.15 21.57 -0.84
N CYS A 174 -6.13 21.06 -0.10
CA CYS A 174 -5.97 20.61 1.27
C CYS A 174 -5.74 19.10 1.29
N TYR A 175 -5.07 18.61 2.32
CA TYR A 175 -4.81 17.19 2.52
C TYR A 175 -5.22 16.83 3.94
N GLN A 176 -5.83 15.65 4.08
CA GLN A 176 -6.25 15.12 5.37
C GLN A 176 -5.37 13.94 5.76
N ALA A 177 -4.95 13.92 7.03
CA ALA A 177 -4.24 12.81 7.63
C ALA A 177 -5.11 11.55 7.74
N ASN A 178 -4.52 10.40 7.41
CA ASN A 178 -5.07 9.06 7.57
C ASN A 178 -4.25 8.30 8.61
N GLU A 179 -4.70 8.29 9.86
CA GLU A 179 -3.99 7.63 10.96
C GLU A 179 -4.04 6.09 10.89
N ALA A 180 -5.00 5.52 10.17
CA ALA A 180 -5.19 4.06 10.09
C ALA A 180 -4.01 3.38 9.37
N GLU A 181 -3.36 4.08 8.43
CA GLU A 181 -2.23 3.58 7.65
C GLU A 181 -0.88 3.72 8.37
N ARG A 182 -0.88 4.16 9.64
CA ARG A 182 0.35 4.39 10.42
C ARG A 182 0.98 3.12 10.99
N ASP A 183 0.19 2.06 11.16
CA ASP A 183 0.63 0.83 11.81
C ASP A 183 1.67 0.07 10.94
N GLY A 184 2.85 -0.19 11.51
CA GLY A 184 3.91 -0.99 10.87
C GLY A 184 4.95 -0.19 10.08
N LEU A 185 4.87 1.14 10.06
CA LEU A 185 5.91 2.03 9.52
C LEU A 185 6.91 2.46 10.61
N SER A 186 8.14 2.80 10.21
CA SER A 186 9.07 3.48 11.10
C SER A 186 8.50 4.81 11.60
N ALA A 187 8.88 5.19 12.82
CA ALA A 187 8.40 6.42 13.43
C ALA A 187 8.79 7.63 12.57
N LEU A 188 7.81 8.48 12.26
CA LEU A 188 8.03 9.79 11.67
C LEU A 188 9.03 10.59 12.54
N GLU A 189 9.94 11.30 11.89
CA GLU A 189 10.83 12.22 12.58
C GLU A 189 10.02 13.39 13.18
N PRO A 190 10.51 14.08 14.23
CA PRO A 190 9.71 15.09 14.92
C PRO A 190 9.18 16.21 14.01
N TYR A 191 9.95 16.61 13.00
CA TYR A 191 9.52 17.61 12.02
C TYR A 191 8.54 17.04 10.99
N GLU A 192 8.60 15.74 10.69
CA GLU A 192 7.62 15.06 9.84
C GLU A 192 6.28 14.95 10.58
N GLN A 193 6.32 14.62 11.88
CA GLN A 193 5.14 14.61 12.74
C GLN A 193 4.52 15.99 12.89
N TYR A 194 5.35 17.04 12.99
CA TYR A 194 4.88 18.42 13.03
C TYR A 194 4.02 18.73 11.81
N ILE A 195 4.51 18.47 10.59
CA ILE A 195 3.74 18.68 9.35
C ILE A 195 2.51 17.78 9.29
N PHE A 196 2.61 16.51 9.67
CA PHE A 196 1.48 15.60 9.68
C PHE A 196 0.29 16.15 10.50
N ASN A 197 0.56 16.81 11.62
CA ASN A 197 -0.47 17.41 12.48
C ASN A 197 -1.11 18.68 11.88
N PHE A 198 -0.53 19.29 10.85
CA PHE A 198 -1.15 20.42 10.12
C PHE A 198 -2.12 19.96 9.02
N LEU A 199 -2.13 18.68 8.66
CA LEU A 199 -2.91 18.14 7.54
C LEU A 199 -4.30 17.74 8.03
N ASP A 200 -5.10 18.75 8.35
CA ASP A 200 -6.46 18.66 8.89
C ASP A 200 -7.55 18.50 7.81
N GLY A 201 -7.19 18.64 6.53
CA GLY A 201 -8.13 18.66 5.40
C GLY A 201 -8.76 20.03 5.12
N GLU A 202 -8.48 21.04 5.93
CA GLU A 202 -9.02 22.41 5.82
C GLU A 202 -7.96 23.42 5.43
N THR A 203 -6.71 23.22 5.85
CA THR A 203 -5.58 24.11 5.61
C THR A 203 -4.94 23.82 4.24
N PRO A 204 -4.97 24.77 3.28
CA PRO A 204 -4.34 24.58 1.98
C PRO A 204 -2.81 24.45 2.11
N LEU A 205 -2.18 23.70 1.19
CA LEU A 205 -0.72 23.54 1.19
C LEU A 205 0.02 24.88 1.14
N GLN A 206 -0.51 25.89 0.46
CA GLN A 206 0.08 27.23 0.42
C GLN A 206 0.16 27.85 1.82
N GLN A 207 -0.92 27.74 2.60
CA GLN A 207 -0.98 28.27 3.95
C GLN A 207 -0.13 27.45 4.92
N LEU A 208 -0.14 26.12 4.80
CA LEU A 208 0.74 25.24 5.56
C LEU A 208 2.21 25.61 5.34
N CYS A 209 2.64 25.78 4.09
CA CYS A 209 4.01 26.16 3.77
C CYS A 209 4.40 27.54 4.33
N ALA A 210 3.44 28.47 4.42
CA ALA A 210 3.66 29.80 4.98
C ALA A 210 3.72 29.81 6.51
N LEU A 211 2.99 28.91 7.19
CA LEU A 211 2.95 28.78 8.64
C LEU A 211 4.06 27.88 9.20
N SER A 212 4.58 26.98 8.38
CA SER A 212 5.58 25.98 8.76
C SER A 212 6.96 26.59 9.02
N ASP A 213 7.54 26.27 10.17
CA ASP A 213 8.87 26.75 10.58
C ASP A 213 10.04 26.07 9.83
N ILE A 214 9.78 24.97 9.12
CA ILE A 214 10.83 24.22 8.40
C ILE A 214 11.00 24.66 6.93
N GLY A 215 10.18 25.61 6.48
CA GLY A 215 10.21 26.17 5.14
C GLY A 215 9.47 25.33 4.10
N GLU A 216 9.18 25.96 2.96
CA GLU A 216 8.29 25.43 1.92
C GLU A 216 8.80 24.12 1.31
N GLU A 217 10.04 24.08 0.81
CA GLU A 217 10.60 22.91 0.14
C GLU A 217 10.60 21.66 1.03
N GLU A 218 10.98 21.84 2.29
CA GLU A 218 11.02 20.75 3.26
C GLU A 218 9.61 20.33 3.68
N SER A 219 8.69 21.28 3.85
CA SER A 219 7.28 20.98 4.14
C SER A 219 6.67 20.14 3.01
N LEU A 220 6.88 20.52 1.75
CA LEU A 220 6.37 19.78 0.59
C LEU A 220 7.05 18.42 0.43
N ARG A 221 8.33 18.28 0.76
CA ARG A 221 8.99 16.98 0.81
C ARG A 221 8.31 16.07 1.83
N VAL A 222 7.97 16.58 3.01
CA VAL A 222 7.26 15.81 4.03
C VAL A 222 5.85 15.45 3.56
N VAL A 223 5.10 16.40 2.98
CA VAL A 223 3.78 16.12 2.40
C VAL A 223 3.90 15.04 1.31
N TYR A 224 4.91 15.11 0.45
CA TYR A 224 5.17 14.09 -0.56
C TYR A 224 5.47 12.70 0.05
N LEU A 225 6.29 12.66 1.11
CA LEU A 225 6.58 11.44 1.86
C LEU A 225 5.31 10.81 2.41
N LEU A 226 4.50 11.60 3.12
CA LEU A 226 3.24 11.14 3.70
C LEU A 226 2.28 10.66 2.61
N HIS A 227 2.21 11.37 1.48
CA HIS A 227 1.37 10.99 0.34
C HIS A 227 1.80 9.65 -0.26
N CYS A 228 3.10 9.45 -0.48
CA CYS A 228 3.64 8.18 -0.99
C CYS A 228 3.33 7.00 -0.04
N LEU A 229 3.35 7.26 1.26
CA LEU A 229 3.02 6.26 2.27
C LEU A 229 1.51 6.01 2.43
N GLY A 230 0.65 6.79 1.78
CA GLY A 230 -0.81 6.69 1.95
C GLY A 230 -1.30 7.27 3.28
N LEU A 231 -0.45 7.99 4.01
CA LEU A 231 -0.78 8.59 5.30
C LEU A 231 -1.59 9.88 5.16
N ILE A 232 -1.74 10.41 3.94
CA ILE A 232 -2.55 11.59 3.64
C ILE A 232 -3.26 11.43 2.32
N GLU A 233 -4.44 12.04 2.21
CA GLU A 233 -5.27 12.03 1.01
C GLU A 233 -5.69 13.46 0.64
N PRO A 234 -5.76 13.81 -0.66
CA PRO A 234 -6.21 15.12 -1.09
C PRO A 234 -7.72 15.27 -0.84
N VAL A 235 -8.12 16.40 -0.27
CA VAL A 235 -9.52 16.79 -0.16
C VAL A 235 -9.88 17.56 -1.43
N ALA A 236 -10.79 17.02 -2.23
CA ALA A 236 -11.27 17.72 -3.42
C ALA A 236 -11.96 19.03 -2.98
N LEU A 237 -11.47 20.17 -3.47
CA LEU A 237 -12.23 21.41 -3.40
C LEU A 237 -13.51 21.17 -4.22
N GLU A 238 -14.68 21.17 -3.58
CA GLU A 238 -15.89 21.48 -4.34
C GLU A 238 -15.62 22.84 -5.00
N GLU A 239 -15.57 22.86 -6.34
CA GLU A 239 -15.47 24.12 -7.08
C GLU A 239 -16.66 24.97 -6.66
N VAL A 240 -16.42 25.96 -5.79
CA VAL A 240 -17.39 27.02 -5.57
C VAL A 240 -17.38 27.81 -6.89
N PRO A 241 -18.47 27.80 -7.69
CA PRO A 241 -18.49 28.57 -8.92
C PRO A 241 -18.25 30.05 -8.58
N PRO A 242 -17.62 30.84 -9.48
CA PRO A 242 -17.32 32.23 -9.19
C PRO A 242 -18.60 32.96 -8.83
N LEU A 243 -18.64 33.55 -7.63
CA LEU A 243 -19.78 34.31 -7.15
C LEU A 243 -20.09 35.45 -8.14
N GLU A 244 -21.18 35.30 -8.91
CA GLU A 244 -21.83 36.44 -9.53
C GLU A 244 -22.32 37.34 -8.40
N VAL A 245 -21.85 38.60 -8.40
CA VAL A 245 -22.31 39.62 -7.45
C VAL A 245 -23.75 39.98 -7.79
N VAL A 246 -24.69 39.31 -7.12
CA VAL A 246 -26.11 39.67 -7.13
C VAL A 246 -26.37 40.55 -5.89
N PRO A 247 -27.07 41.70 -6.03
CA PRO A 247 -27.36 42.56 -4.88
C PRO A 247 -28.23 41.82 -3.86
N GLU A 248 -27.92 42.02 -2.57
CA GLU A 248 -28.53 41.32 -1.43
C GLU A 248 -30.08 41.30 -1.50
N PRO A 249 -30.72 40.12 -1.48
CA PRO A 249 -32.12 40.00 -1.15
C PRO A 249 -32.32 39.74 0.36
N GLU A 250 -33.42 40.26 0.87
CA GLU A 250 -33.91 40.10 2.25
C GLU A 250 -34.04 38.62 2.68
N PRO A 251 -33.99 38.32 3.99
CA PRO A 251 -33.92 36.95 4.49
C PRO A 251 -35.24 36.21 4.23
N VAL A 252 -35.22 35.32 3.25
CA VAL A 252 -36.24 34.30 3.05
C VAL A 252 -35.71 32.99 3.61
N VAL A 253 -36.48 32.41 4.53
CA VAL A 253 -36.26 31.06 5.05
C VAL A 253 -36.42 30.08 3.89
N GLU A 254 -35.32 29.50 3.41
CA GLU A 254 -35.36 28.49 2.35
C GLU A 254 -35.73 27.10 2.89
N PRO A 255 -36.59 26.36 2.19
CA PRO A 255 -36.79 24.94 2.43
C PRO A 255 -35.57 24.15 1.93
N ALA A 256 -35.24 23.07 2.65
CA ALA A 256 -34.09 22.22 2.41
C ALA A 256 -33.91 21.84 0.92
N ALA A 257 -32.68 22.02 0.44
CA ALA A 257 -32.22 21.57 -0.86
C ALA A 257 -32.39 20.04 -1.01
N PRO A 258 -32.64 19.53 -2.22
CA PRO A 258 -32.71 18.09 -2.44
C PRO A 258 -31.32 17.47 -2.23
N PRO A 259 -31.24 16.27 -1.64
CA PRO A 259 -29.96 15.63 -1.35
C PRO A 259 -29.18 15.34 -2.65
N PRO A 260 -27.84 15.26 -2.56
CA PRO A 260 -27.00 14.78 -3.66
C PRO A 260 -27.48 13.39 -4.10
N PRO A 261 -27.23 12.98 -5.37
CA PRO A 261 -27.59 11.63 -5.81
C PRO A 261 -26.93 10.61 -4.88
N GLY A 262 -27.76 9.99 -4.04
CA GLY A 262 -27.33 9.07 -3.01
C GLY A 262 -26.44 7.99 -3.61
N HIS A 263 -25.31 7.72 -2.96
CA HIS A 263 -24.62 6.47 -3.16
C HIS A 263 -25.62 5.39 -2.76
N ASN A 264 -26.29 4.80 -3.75
CA ASN A 264 -27.19 3.69 -3.50
C ASN A 264 -26.31 2.55 -3.01
N ILE A 265 -26.16 2.43 -1.69
CA ILE A 265 -25.45 1.35 -0.97
C ILE A 265 -26.23 0.03 -1.04
N HIS A 266 -27.51 0.07 -1.43
CA HIS A 266 -28.35 -1.11 -1.54
C HIS A 266 -27.73 -2.26 -2.39
N PRO A 267 -27.15 -2.04 -3.58
CA PRO A 267 -26.44 -3.09 -4.33
C PRO A 267 -25.22 -3.64 -3.59
N VAL A 268 -24.54 -2.81 -2.78
CA VAL A 268 -23.41 -3.23 -1.94
C VAL A 268 -23.89 -4.15 -0.82
N ILE A 269 -24.95 -3.75 -0.09
CA ILE A 269 -25.58 -4.58 0.95
C ILE A 269 -26.01 -5.94 0.38
N VAL A 270 -26.69 -5.95 -0.77
CA VAL A 270 -27.13 -7.19 -1.42
C VAL A 270 -25.93 -8.10 -1.74
N ARG A 271 -24.83 -7.53 -2.23
CA ARG A 271 -23.60 -8.27 -2.55
C ARG A 271 -22.97 -8.91 -1.31
N TYR A 272 -22.85 -8.19 -0.20
CA TYR A 272 -22.35 -8.78 1.05
C TYR A 272 -23.24 -9.93 1.54
N CYS A 273 -24.56 -9.74 1.50
CA CYS A 273 -25.50 -10.80 1.83
C CYS A 273 -25.32 -12.05 0.95
N ASP A 274 -25.09 -11.89 -0.35
CA ASP A 274 -24.80 -13.01 -1.27
C ASP A 274 -23.51 -13.73 -0.90
N ILE A 275 -22.46 -12.97 -0.55
CA ILE A 275 -21.20 -13.55 -0.10
C ILE A 275 -21.38 -14.34 1.21
N TYR A 276 -22.14 -13.82 2.18
CA TYR A 276 -22.42 -14.55 3.42
C TYR A 276 -23.19 -15.84 3.17
N ARG A 277 -24.20 -15.82 2.30
CA ARG A 277 -24.93 -17.04 1.90
C ARG A 277 -23.99 -18.06 1.30
N TYR A 278 -23.08 -17.61 0.44
CA TYR A 278 -22.07 -18.48 -0.16
C TYR A 278 -21.15 -19.10 0.90
N ILE A 279 -20.60 -18.30 1.83
CA ILE A 279 -19.73 -18.79 2.91
C ILE A 279 -20.48 -19.78 3.82
N GLN A 280 -21.73 -19.47 4.17
CA GLN A 280 -22.61 -20.34 4.95
C GLN A 280 -22.85 -21.66 4.22
N GLN A 281 -23.22 -21.61 2.94
CA GLN A 281 -23.45 -22.82 2.14
C GLN A 281 -22.16 -23.65 2.06
N TYR A 282 -21.05 -23.03 1.71
CA TYR A 282 -19.73 -23.65 1.57
C TYR A 282 -19.31 -24.38 2.85
N LEU A 283 -19.48 -23.75 4.02
CA LEU A 283 -19.17 -24.36 5.31
C LEU A 283 -20.17 -25.45 5.70
N SER A 284 -21.46 -25.27 5.41
CA SER A 284 -22.49 -26.26 5.72
C SER A 284 -22.32 -27.55 4.92
N GLU A 285 -21.91 -27.46 3.64
CA GLU A 285 -21.67 -28.62 2.77
C GLU A 285 -20.43 -29.43 3.19
N ARG A 286 -19.45 -28.77 3.81
CA ARG A 286 -18.15 -29.37 4.16
C ARG A 286 -18.05 -29.81 5.61
N VAL A 287 -18.62 -29.04 6.55
CA VAL A 287 -18.46 -29.22 8.00
C VAL A 287 -19.82 -29.31 8.72
N GLY A 288 -20.93 -29.18 8.01
CA GLY A 288 -22.27 -29.35 8.56
C GLY A 288 -22.61 -28.32 9.64
N ALA A 289 -23.33 -28.77 10.67
CA ALA A 289 -23.87 -27.91 11.73
C ALA A 289 -22.77 -27.15 12.51
N MET A 290 -21.55 -27.69 12.61
CA MET A 290 -20.45 -27.03 13.31
C MET A 290 -20.04 -25.72 12.62
N GLY A 291 -20.03 -25.70 11.28
CA GLY A 291 -19.73 -24.49 10.51
C GLY A 291 -20.79 -23.41 10.69
N THR A 292 -22.06 -23.82 10.60
CA THR A 292 -23.20 -22.93 10.86
C THR A 292 -23.17 -22.33 12.27
N GLN A 293 -22.84 -23.13 13.28
CA GLN A 293 -22.74 -22.65 14.66
C GLN A 293 -21.59 -21.65 14.85
N LEU A 294 -20.45 -21.89 14.20
CA LEU A 294 -19.31 -20.98 14.27
C LEU A 294 -19.61 -19.64 13.59
N LEU A 295 -20.21 -19.65 12.40
CA LEU A 295 -20.61 -18.42 11.70
C LEU A 295 -21.66 -17.63 12.47
N ARG A 296 -22.64 -18.30 13.09
CA ARG A 296 -23.61 -17.64 13.96
C ARG A 296 -22.95 -17.00 15.18
N LYS A 297 -22.02 -17.70 15.82
CA LYS A 297 -21.25 -17.14 16.94
C LYS A 297 -20.44 -15.91 16.51
N TYR A 298 -19.79 -15.96 15.35
CA TYR A 298 -19.04 -14.82 14.82
C TYR A 298 -19.95 -13.64 14.49
N PHE A 299 -21.13 -13.88 13.92
CA PHE A 299 -22.13 -12.82 13.72
C PHE A 299 -22.55 -12.19 15.05
N GLU A 300 -22.86 -12.99 16.08
CA GLU A 300 -23.24 -12.49 17.41
C GLU A 300 -22.10 -11.71 18.10
N GLU A 301 -20.84 -12.03 17.80
CA GLU A 301 -19.67 -11.26 18.25
C GLU A 301 -19.54 -9.95 17.48
N THR A 302 -19.62 -9.96 16.15
CA THR A 302 -19.60 -8.76 15.31
C THR A 302 -20.78 -7.83 15.63
N ALA A 303 -21.99 -8.36 15.79
CA ALA A 303 -23.19 -7.58 16.12
C ALA A 303 -23.07 -6.84 17.45
N ARG A 304 -22.34 -7.40 18.43
CA ARG A 304 -22.05 -6.71 19.70
C ARG A 304 -21.06 -5.57 19.54
N ASN A 305 -20.14 -5.66 18.59
CA ASN A 305 -19.15 -4.62 18.32
C ASN A 305 -19.74 -3.49 17.46
N TYR A 306 -20.76 -3.77 16.64
CA TYR A 306 -21.43 -2.81 15.76
C TYR A 306 -22.95 -2.71 16.05
N PRO A 307 -23.36 -2.29 17.27
CA PRO A 307 -24.77 -2.24 17.65
C PRO A 307 -25.59 -1.24 16.82
N ALA A 308 -24.95 -0.16 16.32
CA ALA A 308 -25.61 0.79 15.43
C ALA A 308 -26.13 0.11 14.15
N VAL A 309 -25.44 -0.93 13.65
CA VAL A 309 -25.76 -1.63 12.40
C VAL A 309 -26.56 -2.90 12.61
N TYR A 310 -26.28 -3.66 13.68
CA TYR A 310 -26.84 -5.01 13.83
C TYR A 310 -27.87 -5.17 14.96
N GLU A 311 -28.17 -4.13 15.73
CA GLU A 311 -29.25 -4.22 16.73
C GLU A 311 -30.59 -4.53 16.05
N GLY A 312 -31.24 -5.60 16.48
CA GLY A 312 -32.48 -6.08 15.88
C GLY A 312 -32.32 -6.83 14.55
N ILE A 313 -31.09 -7.02 14.06
CA ILE A 313 -30.81 -7.77 12.84
C ILE A 313 -30.47 -9.22 13.20
N ASP A 314 -31.27 -10.15 12.67
CA ASP A 314 -31.04 -11.59 12.80
C ASP A 314 -30.57 -12.21 11.47
N LEU A 315 -29.80 -13.30 11.57
CA LEU A 315 -29.46 -14.13 10.43
C LEU A 315 -30.64 -15.01 10.01
N SER A 316 -30.94 -15.04 8.70
CA SER A 316 -31.84 -16.03 8.13
C SER A 316 -31.22 -17.43 8.09
N ALA A 317 -32.02 -18.44 7.70
CA ALA A 317 -31.60 -19.84 7.65
C ALA A 317 -30.42 -20.11 6.68
N ASP A 318 -30.22 -19.22 5.72
CA ASP A 318 -29.11 -19.19 4.76
C ASP A 318 -27.86 -18.48 5.30
N GLY A 319 -27.85 -18.08 6.58
CA GLY A 319 -26.69 -17.53 7.29
C GLY A 319 -26.32 -16.09 6.92
N ALA A 320 -27.19 -15.37 6.21
CA ALA A 320 -27.02 -13.95 5.94
C ALA A 320 -28.09 -13.10 6.65
N PRO A 321 -27.80 -11.85 7.04
CA PRO A 321 -28.84 -10.88 7.36
C PRO A 321 -29.68 -10.54 6.11
N GLN A 322 -30.91 -10.09 6.33
CA GLN A 322 -31.79 -9.68 5.22
C GLN A 322 -31.36 -8.30 4.68
N PRO A 323 -31.15 -8.15 3.36
CA PRO A 323 -30.72 -6.86 2.78
C PRO A 323 -31.67 -5.71 3.11
N PHE A 324 -32.98 -5.97 3.08
CA PHE A 324 -33.99 -4.96 3.41
C PHE A 324 -33.90 -4.50 4.87
N ALA A 325 -33.63 -5.41 5.81
CA ALA A 325 -33.50 -5.06 7.22
C ALA A 325 -32.26 -4.21 7.49
N LEU A 326 -31.14 -4.50 6.81
CA LEU A 326 -29.94 -3.66 6.87
C LEU A 326 -30.17 -2.28 6.24
N GLN A 327 -30.93 -2.21 5.15
CA GLN A 327 -31.28 -0.94 4.51
C GLN A 327 -32.22 -0.09 5.38
N GLU A 328 -33.21 -0.71 6.01
CA GLU A 328 -34.10 -0.06 6.97
C GLU A 328 -33.29 0.46 8.16
N ARG A 329 -32.41 -0.36 8.72
CA ARG A 329 -31.53 0.03 9.82
C ARG A 329 -30.62 1.21 9.45
N LEU A 330 -30.03 1.20 8.25
CA LEU A 330 -29.24 2.33 7.74
C LEU A 330 -30.03 3.64 7.76
N SER A 331 -31.31 3.58 7.39
CA SER A 331 -32.17 4.77 7.34
C SER A 331 -32.51 5.29 8.74
N GLU A 332 -32.54 4.42 9.75
CA GLU A 332 -32.82 4.71 11.16
C GLU A 332 -31.59 5.16 11.96
N MET A 333 -30.38 4.87 11.48
CA MET A 333 -29.14 5.30 12.14
C MET A 333 -29.07 6.83 12.23
N GLU A 334 -28.53 7.33 13.34
CA GLU A 334 -28.24 8.75 13.56
C GLU A 334 -26.98 9.18 12.80
N GLY A 335 -26.90 10.46 12.41
CA GLY A 335 -25.73 11.02 11.74
C GLY A 335 -25.92 11.29 10.25
N ALA A 336 -24.89 11.85 9.62
CA ALA A 336 -24.91 12.17 8.19
C ALA A 336 -24.97 10.89 7.35
N GLU A 337 -25.62 10.94 6.18
CA GLU A 337 -25.76 9.78 5.28
C GLU A 337 -24.43 9.07 4.99
N ALA A 338 -23.37 9.83 4.70
CA ALA A 338 -22.04 9.30 4.47
C ALA A 338 -21.46 8.53 5.68
N GLN A 339 -21.67 9.03 6.90
CA GLN A 339 -21.21 8.36 8.13
C GLN A 339 -21.97 7.07 8.39
N ARG A 340 -23.28 7.06 8.11
CA ARG A 340 -24.12 5.87 8.26
C ARG A 340 -23.73 4.79 7.25
N VAL A 341 -23.48 5.19 6.00
CA VAL A 341 -23.02 4.30 4.92
C VAL A 341 -21.66 3.69 5.27
N LEU A 342 -20.70 4.50 5.71
CA LEU A 342 -19.38 4.03 6.11
C LEU A 342 -19.47 3.02 7.27
N ALA A 343 -20.21 3.35 8.33
CA ALA A 343 -20.38 2.44 9.47
C ALA A 343 -21.05 1.11 9.08
N MET A 344 -21.96 1.14 8.10
CA MET A 344 -22.57 -0.06 7.53
C MET A 344 -21.55 -0.91 6.77
N GLU A 345 -20.72 -0.30 5.92
CA GLU A 345 -19.67 -1.01 5.16
C GLU A 345 -18.65 -1.65 6.10
N GLU A 346 -18.15 -0.91 7.10
CA GLU A 346 -17.21 -1.45 8.10
C GLU A 346 -17.78 -2.66 8.86
N ALA A 347 -19.05 -2.57 9.27
CA ALA A 347 -19.73 -3.65 9.98
C ALA A 347 -19.93 -4.89 9.10
N LEU A 348 -20.16 -4.71 7.80
CA LEU A 348 -20.25 -5.79 6.84
C LEU A 348 -18.86 -6.41 6.59
N ASP A 349 -17.84 -5.61 6.34
CA ASP A 349 -16.47 -6.11 6.16
C ASP A 349 -15.99 -6.95 7.35
N GLU A 350 -16.26 -6.51 8.57
CA GLU A 350 -15.87 -7.28 9.77
C GLU A 350 -16.53 -8.66 9.80
N TYR A 351 -17.82 -8.76 9.45
CA TYR A 351 -18.49 -10.06 9.41
C TYR A 351 -17.97 -10.93 8.26
N LEU A 352 -17.63 -10.34 7.11
CA LEU A 352 -17.01 -11.02 5.99
C LEU A 352 -15.65 -11.62 6.38
N PHE A 353 -14.78 -10.83 7.01
CA PHE A 353 -13.48 -11.29 7.50
C PHE A 353 -13.63 -12.43 8.50
N ALA A 354 -14.59 -12.33 9.43
CA ALA A 354 -14.88 -13.41 10.37
C ALA A 354 -15.35 -14.68 9.66
N GLY A 355 -16.17 -14.56 8.61
CA GLY A 355 -16.60 -15.66 7.77
C GLY A 355 -15.45 -16.36 7.03
N ILE A 356 -14.56 -15.59 6.40
CA ILE A 356 -13.36 -16.12 5.71
C ILE A 356 -12.43 -16.80 6.74
N LEU A 357 -12.27 -16.21 7.92
CA LEU A 357 -11.50 -16.79 9.02
C LEU A 357 -12.09 -18.12 9.50
N ALA A 358 -13.43 -18.24 9.54
CA ALA A 358 -14.10 -19.49 9.88
C ALA A 358 -13.76 -20.60 8.87
N VAL A 359 -13.78 -20.27 7.57
CA VAL A 359 -13.36 -21.19 6.49
C VAL A 359 -11.92 -21.64 6.70
N LYS A 360 -10.99 -20.70 6.91
CA LYS A 360 -9.58 -21.01 7.16
C LYS A 360 -9.39 -21.90 8.38
N LYS A 361 -10.07 -21.59 9.49
CA LYS A 361 -9.94 -22.33 10.75
C LYS A 361 -10.47 -23.76 10.67
N MET A 362 -11.57 -23.97 9.95
CA MET A 362 -12.20 -25.30 9.89
C MET A 362 -11.72 -26.17 8.74
N LEU A 363 -11.35 -25.56 7.61
CA LEU A 363 -11.03 -26.27 6.37
C LEU A 363 -9.59 -26.04 5.88
N GLY A 364 -8.93 -24.96 6.32
CA GLY A 364 -7.54 -24.65 5.97
C GLY A 364 -7.39 -23.60 4.86
N ALA A 365 -6.14 -23.24 4.58
CA ALA A 365 -5.78 -22.10 3.70
C ALA A 365 -6.12 -22.32 2.21
N GLU A 366 -6.23 -23.57 1.75
CA GLU A 366 -6.63 -23.88 0.37
C GLU A 366 -8.10 -23.50 0.13
N HIS A 367 -8.97 -23.84 1.08
CA HIS A 367 -10.40 -23.53 1.04
C HIS A 367 -10.67 -22.02 1.23
N GLU A 368 -9.89 -21.35 2.08
CA GLU A 368 -9.88 -19.88 2.17
C GLU A 368 -9.60 -19.25 0.80
N GLY A 369 -8.58 -19.74 0.07
CA GLY A 369 -8.26 -19.28 -1.27
C GLY A 369 -9.31 -19.61 -2.34
N GLU A 370 -10.11 -20.67 -2.17
CA GLU A 370 -11.27 -20.94 -3.04
C GLU A 370 -12.40 -19.94 -2.80
N VAL A 371 -12.70 -19.66 -1.53
CA VAL A 371 -13.75 -18.72 -1.15
C VAL A 371 -13.39 -17.30 -1.61
N LEU A 372 -12.14 -16.85 -1.39
CA LEU A 372 -11.67 -15.54 -1.85
C LEU A 372 -11.78 -15.38 -3.37
N ARG A 373 -11.39 -16.40 -4.14
CA ARG A 373 -11.54 -16.38 -5.61
C ARG A 373 -13.00 -16.31 -6.07
N HIS A 374 -13.93 -16.89 -5.31
CA HIS A 374 -15.36 -16.79 -5.62
C HIS A 374 -15.90 -15.39 -5.29
N ILE A 375 -15.46 -14.80 -4.17
CA ILE A 375 -15.80 -13.43 -3.80
C ILE A 375 -15.32 -12.42 -4.86
N GLU A 376 -14.08 -12.59 -5.36
CA GLU A 376 -13.53 -11.77 -6.45
C GLU A 376 -14.34 -11.84 -7.76
N GLN A 377 -15.12 -12.90 -7.97
CA GLN A 377 -15.99 -13.05 -9.15
C GLN A 377 -17.37 -12.40 -8.95
N LEU A 378 -17.76 -12.13 -7.71
CA LEU A 378 -19.00 -11.43 -7.32
C LEU A 378 -18.79 -9.91 -7.16
N ALA A 379 -17.52 -9.49 -7.04
CA ALA A 379 -17.08 -8.09 -6.98
C ALA A 379 -17.14 -7.41 -8.36
#